data_AF-A0A7S2T9G6-F1
#
_entry.id   AF-A0A7S2T9G6-F1
#
_cell.length_a   1.000
_cell.length_b   1.000
_cell.length_c   1.000
_cell.angle_alpha   90.00
_cell.angle_beta   90.00
_cell.angle_gamma   90.00
#
_symmetry.space_group_name_H-M   'P 1'
#
loop_
_entity.id
_entity.type
_entity.pdbx_description
1 polymer ?
#
loop_
_entity_poly.entity_id
_entity_poly.type
_entity_poly.pdbx_seq_one_letter_code
_entity_poly.pdbx_strand_id
1 'polypeptide(L)'
;MVARGAAKSKVEAGVAPNQTLVIEVVKGPSKGKVYRAGPNQKQLSVGRTKASLVHVKSPGVSEKHAEFAWSPEKTSWCIRDVGSSNGTVVNGEQLEPEVLAKPLKDGDRIKLGLQSELLVQVVEVLDENMTVEQYLNKECDKLISKIQSRTDELVTDMQSMLP
;
A
#
# COMPACT_ATOMS: atom_id res chain seq x y z
N MET A 1 -8.99 -43.22 14.95
CA MET A 1 -9.72 -41.94 15.03
C MET A 1 -8.68 -40.85 15.28
N VAL A 2 -8.11 -40.30 14.21
CA VAL A 2 -6.91 -39.45 14.28
C VAL A 2 -7.34 -37.99 14.24
N ALA A 3 -7.00 -37.24 15.30
CA ALA A 3 -7.25 -35.83 15.43
C ALA A 3 -6.48 -35.03 14.35
N ARG A 4 -7.22 -34.28 13.52
CA ARG A 4 -6.65 -33.20 12.69
C ARG A 4 -6.99 -31.88 13.34
N GLY A 5 -6.09 -31.40 14.19
CA GLY A 5 -6.10 -30.03 14.68
C GLY A 5 -5.77 -29.09 13.53
N ALA A 6 -6.73 -28.25 13.14
CA ALA A 6 -6.49 -27.14 12.24
C ALA A 6 -5.49 -26.17 12.91
N ALA A 7 -4.32 -25.99 12.29
CA ALA A 7 -3.38 -24.95 12.67
C ALA A 7 -4.06 -23.58 12.43
N LYS A 8 -4.60 -23.00 13.49
CA LYS A 8 -4.93 -21.57 13.52
C LYS A 8 -3.60 -20.82 13.58
N SER A 9 -3.16 -20.31 12.43
CA SER A 9 -2.00 -19.42 12.35
C SER A 9 -2.24 -18.23 13.27
N LYS A 10 -1.41 -18.13 14.30
CA LYS A 10 -1.38 -17.08 15.30
C LYS A 10 -1.13 -15.75 14.58
N VAL A 11 -2.11 -14.85 14.59
CA VAL A 11 -1.96 -13.48 14.08
C VAL A 11 -0.96 -12.80 14.99
N GLU A 12 0.29 -12.64 14.53
CA GLU A 12 1.23 -11.76 15.18
C GLU A 12 0.61 -10.36 15.20
N ALA A 13 0.54 -9.77 16.39
CA ALA A 13 0.10 -8.39 16.54
C ALA A 13 1.15 -7.49 15.88
N GLY A 14 1.07 -7.35 14.55
CA GLY A 14 1.99 -6.55 13.78
C GLY A 14 1.97 -5.09 14.25
N VAL A 15 3.05 -4.36 14.03
CA VAL A 15 3.13 -2.93 14.34
C VAL A 15 1.93 -2.20 13.70
N ALA A 16 1.30 -1.28 14.44
CA ALA A 16 0.19 -0.50 13.92
C ALA A 16 0.71 0.54 12.90
N PRO A 17 -0.07 0.87 11.86
CA PRO A 17 0.29 1.96 10.96
C PRO A 17 0.51 3.26 11.73
N ASN A 18 1.70 3.82 11.59
CA ASN A 18 2.04 5.17 12.10
C ASN A 18 1.75 6.26 11.04
N GLN A 19 1.11 5.86 9.94
CA GLN A 19 0.70 6.69 8.83
C GLN A 19 -0.76 6.39 8.48
N THR A 20 -1.52 7.44 8.24
CA THR A 20 -2.86 7.36 7.64
C THR A 20 -2.71 7.43 6.13
N LEU A 21 -3.22 6.42 5.44
CA LEU A 21 -3.42 6.42 4.00
C LEU A 21 -4.76 7.08 3.69
N VAL A 22 -4.75 8.07 2.81
CA VAL A 22 -5.95 8.68 2.23
C VAL A 22 -5.92 8.46 0.73
N ILE A 23 -7.03 7.94 0.20
CA ILE A 23 -7.19 7.67 -1.22
C ILE A 23 -8.36 8.48 -1.74
N GLU A 24 -8.09 9.41 -2.65
CA GLU A 24 -9.12 10.15 -3.38
C GLU A 24 -9.25 9.63 -4.81
N VAL A 25 -10.47 9.34 -5.24
CA VAL A 25 -10.73 9.05 -6.66
C VAL A 25 -10.79 10.37 -7.43
N VAL A 26 -9.78 10.66 -8.24
CA VAL A 26 -9.66 11.94 -8.97
C VAL A 26 -10.18 11.87 -10.41
N LYS A 27 -10.28 10.67 -10.99
CA LYS A 27 -10.89 10.44 -12.33
C LYS A 27 -11.75 9.17 -12.39
N GLY A 28 -12.68 9.16 -13.36
CA GLY A 28 -13.58 8.05 -13.65
C GLY A 28 -14.93 8.14 -12.94
N PRO A 29 -15.79 7.11 -13.06
CA PRO A 29 -17.19 7.20 -12.62
C PRO A 29 -17.39 7.29 -11.09
N SER A 30 -16.34 7.05 -10.31
CA SER A 30 -16.36 7.19 -8.85
C SER A 30 -15.61 8.43 -8.35
N LYS A 31 -15.35 9.42 -9.22
CA LYS A 31 -14.65 10.66 -8.87
C LYS A 31 -15.27 11.34 -7.63
N GLY A 32 -14.41 11.87 -6.76
CA GLY A 32 -14.77 12.58 -5.53
C GLY A 32 -14.96 11.70 -4.30
N LYS A 33 -14.92 10.37 -4.44
CA LYS A 33 -14.93 9.47 -3.28
C LYS A 33 -13.57 9.48 -2.59
N VAL A 34 -13.59 9.48 -1.26
CA VAL A 34 -12.40 9.45 -0.41
C VAL A 34 -12.47 8.28 0.55
N TYR A 35 -11.35 7.57 0.71
CA TYR A 35 -11.19 6.43 1.60
C TYR A 35 -10.00 6.66 2.52
N ARG A 36 -10.04 6.09 3.72
CA ARG A 36 -9.01 6.27 4.73
C ARG A 36 -8.67 4.95 5.41
N ALA A 37 -7.39 4.73 5.68
CA ALA A 37 -6.92 3.68 6.56
C ALA A 37 -5.83 4.23 7.46
N GLY A 38 -5.86 3.85 8.73
CA GLY A 38 -4.95 4.38 9.76
C GLY A 38 -4.64 3.30 10.79
N PRO A 39 -4.36 3.65 12.06
CA PRO A 39 -3.85 2.70 13.07
C PRO A 39 -4.71 1.43 13.24
N ASN A 40 -6.02 1.56 13.08
CA ASN A 40 -7.00 0.47 13.28
C ASN A 40 -7.36 -0.30 12.00
N GLN A 41 -6.84 0.10 10.85
CA GLN A 41 -7.14 -0.53 9.56
C GLN A 41 -5.83 -0.65 8.78
N LYS A 42 -5.27 -1.87 8.71
CA LYS A 42 -3.96 -2.11 8.10
C LYS A 42 -4.01 -2.52 6.62
N GLN A 43 -5.20 -2.68 6.09
CA GLN A 43 -5.44 -3.22 4.76
C GLN A 43 -6.71 -2.62 4.16
N LEU A 44 -6.71 -2.33 2.87
CA LEU A 44 -7.89 -1.91 2.11
C LEU A 44 -7.97 -2.68 0.80
N SER A 45 -9.05 -3.43 0.61
CA SER A 45 -9.34 -4.06 -0.68
C SER A 45 -9.92 -3.04 -1.67
N VAL A 46 -9.49 -3.12 -2.92
CA VAL A 46 -9.93 -2.25 -4.02
C VAL A 46 -10.65 -3.07 -5.08
N GLY A 47 -11.80 -2.59 -5.53
CA GLY A 47 -12.56 -3.29 -6.55
C GLY A 47 -13.85 -2.62 -6.95
N ARG A 48 -14.48 -3.21 -7.98
CA ARG A 48 -15.67 -2.67 -8.65
C ARG A 48 -16.96 -2.86 -7.87
N THR A 49 -17.01 -3.80 -6.93
CA THR A 49 -18.21 -4.13 -6.17
C THR A 49 -18.15 -3.55 -4.76
N LYS A 50 -19.30 -3.52 -4.08
CA LYS A 50 -19.39 -3.07 -2.68
C LYS A 50 -18.71 -4.01 -1.68
N ALA A 51 -18.21 -5.18 -2.11
CA ALA A 51 -17.43 -6.07 -1.26
C ALA A 51 -16.02 -5.52 -0.96
N SER A 52 -15.54 -4.57 -1.77
CA SER A 52 -14.26 -3.89 -1.56
C SER A 52 -14.43 -2.66 -0.67
N LEU A 53 -13.47 -2.44 0.24
CA LEU A 53 -13.46 -1.25 1.11
C LEU A 53 -13.29 0.03 0.28
N VAL A 54 -12.42 -0.01 -0.72
CA VAL A 54 -12.26 1.03 -1.75
C VAL A 54 -13.10 0.63 -2.97
N HIS A 55 -14.37 1.03 -2.95
CA HIS A 55 -15.34 0.68 -3.97
C HIS A 55 -15.33 1.65 -5.17
N VAL A 56 -14.61 1.27 -6.22
CA VAL A 56 -14.47 2.03 -7.48
C VAL A 56 -15.40 1.44 -8.55
N LYS A 57 -16.63 1.94 -8.62
CA LYS A 57 -17.65 1.50 -9.59
C LYS A 57 -17.27 1.97 -11.00
N SER A 58 -16.41 1.22 -11.68
CA SER A 58 -15.91 1.52 -13.02
C SER A 58 -15.86 0.23 -13.85
N PRO A 59 -16.36 0.20 -15.09
CA PRO A 59 -16.41 -1.03 -15.90
C PRO A 59 -15.05 -1.70 -16.10
N GLY A 60 -13.97 -0.91 -16.17
CA GLY A 60 -12.61 -1.42 -16.35
C GLY A 60 -11.91 -1.89 -15.07
N VAL A 61 -12.54 -1.73 -13.90
CA VAL A 61 -12.01 -2.21 -12.62
C VAL A 61 -12.58 -3.60 -12.35
N SER A 62 -11.75 -4.51 -11.84
CA SER A 62 -12.14 -5.89 -11.52
C SER A 62 -12.87 -5.93 -10.17
N GLU A 63 -13.63 -7.00 -9.89
CA GLU A 63 -14.34 -7.11 -8.61
C GLU A 63 -13.38 -7.18 -7.42
N LYS A 64 -12.26 -7.87 -7.61
CA LYS A 64 -11.04 -7.80 -6.79
C LYS A 64 -9.95 -7.33 -7.74
N HIS A 65 -9.37 -6.16 -7.49
CA HIS A 65 -8.48 -5.53 -8.46
C HIS A 65 -7.11 -5.26 -7.86
N ALA A 66 -7.07 -4.57 -6.73
CA ALA A 66 -5.84 -4.29 -6.02
C ALA A 66 -6.09 -4.29 -4.52
N GLU A 67 -5.01 -4.17 -3.76
CA GLU A 67 -5.05 -4.13 -2.32
C GLU A 67 -3.97 -3.19 -1.80
N PHE A 68 -4.37 -2.30 -0.88
CA PHE A 68 -3.44 -1.54 -0.06
C PHE A 68 -3.18 -2.29 1.24
N ALA A 69 -1.93 -2.37 1.65
CA ALA A 69 -1.54 -2.99 2.92
C ALA A 69 -0.39 -2.23 3.58
N TRP A 70 -0.42 -2.13 4.90
CA TRP A 70 0.69 -1.62 5.69
C TRP A 70 1.81 -2.66 5.74
N SER A 71 3.04 -2.25 5.42
CA SER A 71 4.26 -3.04 5.62
C SER A 71 5.00 -2.54 6.86
N PRO A 72 5.02 -3.32 7.97
CA PRO A 72 5.82 -2.99 9.14
C PRO A 72 7.32 -2.92 8.83
N GLU A 73 7.82 -3.84 7.99
CA GLU A 73 9.24 -3.91 7.61
C GLU A 73 9.72 -2.65 6.88
N LYS A 74 8.89 -2.14 5.96
CA LYS A 74 9.21 -0.91 5.19
C LYS A 74 8.70 0.37 5.86
N THR A 75 7.96 0.24 6.96
CA THR A 75 7.23 1.34 7.62
C THR A 75 6.46 2.20 6.60
N SER A 76 5.74 1.53 5.69
CA SER A 76 5.07 2.21 4.58
C SER A 76 3.77 1.51 4.17
N TRP A 77 2.82 2.29 3.64
CA TRP A 77 1.72 1.74 2.87
C TRP A 77 2.22 1.23 1.52
N CYS A 78 1.74 0.05 1.10
CA CYS A 78 2.07 -0.54 -0.18
C CYS A 78 0.78 -0.86 -0.96
N ILE A 79 0.87 -0.94 -2.28
CA ILE A 79 -0.18 -1.45 -3.16
C ILE A 79 0.30 -2.71 -3.89
N ARG A 80 -0.59 -3.67 -4.07
CA ARG A 80 -0.41 -4.80 -5.00
C ARG A 80 -1.61 -4.96 -5.91
N ASP A 81 -1.38 -5.35 -7.16
CA ASP A 81 -2.42 -5.85 -8.06
C ASP A 81 -2.69 -7.33 -7.73
N VAL A 82 -3.96 -7.72 -7.63
CA VAL A 82 -4.37 -9.07 -7.21
C VAL A 82 -4.91 -9.92 -8.37
N GLY A 83 -4.33 -9.75 -9.57
CA GLY A 83 -4.73 -10.49 -10.77
C GLY A 83 -5.82 -9.78 -11.56
N SER A 84 -5.75 -8.45 -11.66
CA SER A 84 -6.77 -7.66 -12.31
C SER A 84 -6.71 -7.74 -13.85
N SER A 85 -7.87 -7.61 -14.49
CA SER A 85 -8.00 -7.86 -15.94
C SER A 85 -7.33 -6.79 -16.81
N ASN A 86 -7.32 -5.54 -16.34
CA ASN A 86 -6.75 -4.39 -17.06
C ASN A 86 -5.49 -3.85 -16.37
N GLY A 87 -5.08 -4.47 -15.26
CA GLY A 87 -3.92 -4.09 -14.49
C GLY A 87 -4.06 -2.80 -13.67
N THR A 88 -3.00 -2.57 -12.88
CA THR A 88 -2.81 -1.41 -12.01
C THR A 88 -1.51 -0.70 -12.41
N VAL A 89 -1.55 0.63 -12.51
CA VAL A 89 -0.38 1.46 -12.86
C VAL A 89 -0.15 2.48 -11.76
N VAL A 90 1.08 2.63 -11.29
CA VAL A 90 1.49 3.64 -10.29
C VAL A 90 2.49 4.59 -10.92
N ASN A 91 2.17 5.87 -11.00
CA ASN A 91 2.99 6.92 -11.62
C ASN A 91 3.48 6.59 -13.05
N GLY A 92 2.65 5.88 -13.82
CA GLY A 92 2.98 5.46 -15.20
C GLY A 92 3.67 4.08 -15.30
N GLU A 93 4.09 3.50 -14.19
CA GLU A 93 4.71 2.18 -14.14
C GLU A 93 3.66 1.09 -13.85
N GLN A 94 3.56 0.11 -14.75
CA GLN A 94 2.64 -1.02 -14.63
C GLN A 94 3.12 -1.97 -13.53
N LEU A 95 2.24 -2.35 -12.60
CA LEU A 95 2.54 -3.37 -11.61
C LEU A 95 2.46 -4.77 -12.22
N GLU A 96 3.37 -5.64 -11.80
CA GLU A 96 3.25 -7.08 -12.05
C GLU A 96 2.14 -7.67 -11.16
N PRO A 97 1.13 -8.33 -11.74
CA PRO A 97 0.02 -8.90 -10.98
C PRO A 97 0.49 -10.04 -10.07
N GLU A 98 0.01 -10.05 -8.82
CA GLU A 98 0.24 -11.10 -7.80
C GLU A 98 1.69 -11.26 -7.29
N VAL A 99 2.66 -10.46 -7.74
CA VAL A 99 4.07 -10.65 -7.37
C VAL A 99 4.52 -9.76 -6.20
N LEU A 100 4.63 -8.44 -6.41
CA LEU A 100 5.28 -7.54 -5.44
C LEU A 100 4.41 -6.35 -5.06
N ALA A 101 4.39 -6.06 -3.75
CA ALA A 101 3.75 -4.86 -3.23
C ALA A 101 4.67 -3.65 -3.42
N LYS A 102 4.23 -2.66 -4.20
CA LYS A 102 4.93 -1.41 -4.44
C LYS A 102 4.68 -0.44 -3.27
N PRO A 103 5.73 0.09 -2.61
CA PRO A 103 5.56 1.10 -1.57
C PRO A 103 5.00 2.39 -2.17
N LEU A 104 4.09 3.03 -1.44
CA LEU A 104 3.44 4.28 -1.83
C LEU A 104 4.05 5.47 -1.10
N LYS A 105 4.05 6.61 -1.79
CA LYS A 105 4.45 7.90 -1.26
C LYS A 105 3.28 8.88 -1.34
N ASP A 106 3.35 9.92 -0.52
CA ASP A 106 2.43 11.04 -0.62
C ASP A 106 2.49 11.66 -2.03
N GLY A 107 1.32 11.89 -2.64
CA GLY A 107 1.18 12.43 -3.99
C GLY A 107 1.18 11.40 -5.12
N ASP A 108 1.39 10.11 -4.84
CA ASP A 108 1.37 9.07 -5.88
C ASP A 108 0.02 9.00 -6.60
N ARG A 109 0.07 8.76 -7.91
CA ARG A 109 -1.11 8.58 -8.77
C ARG A 109 -1.24 7.14 -9.21
N ILE A 110 -2.41 6.56 -8.97
CA ILE A 110 -2.69 5.15 -9.27
C ILE A 110 -3.80 5.09 -10.29
N LYS A 111 -3.53 4.55 -11.48
CA LYS A 111 -4.54 4.24 -12.48
C LYS A 111 -5.02 2.81 -12.30
N LEU A 112 -6.33 2.65 -12.25
CA LEU A 112 -7.01 1.36 -12.17
C LEU A 112 -7.81 1.12 -13.44
N GLY A 113 -7.47 0.01 -14.12
CA GLY A 113 -8.05 -0.34 -15.40
C GLY A 113 -8.05 0.80 -16.42
N LEU A 114 -9.18 1.02 -17.09
CA LEU A 114 -9.21 1.87 -18.28
C LEU A 114 -9.23 3.38 -17.98
N GLN A 115 -9.99 3.80 -16.96
CA GLN A 115 -10.43 5.21 -16.85
C GLN A 115 -10.45 5.77 -15.41
N SER A 116 -10.07 4.98 -14.41
CA SER A 116 -10.10 5.41 -13.02
C SER A 116 -8.71 5.78 -12.54
N GLU A 117 -8.59 6.92 -11.87
CA GLU A 117 -7.32 7.39 -11.29
C GLU A 117 -7.55 7.79 -9.84
N LEU A 118 -6.65 7.36 -8.98
CA LEU A 118 -6.60 7.64 -7.55
C LEU A 118 -5.41 8.55 -7.26
N LEU A 119 -5.59 9.48 -6.31
CA LEU A 119 -4.52 10.25 -5.70
C LEU A 119 -4.29 9.73 -4.28
N VAL A 120 -3.04 9.44 -3.97
CA VAL A 120 -2.58 8.97 -2.67
C VAL A 120 -2.14 10.16 -1.84
N GLN A 121 -2.57 10.21 -0.58
CA GLN A 121 -1.93 11.03 0.45
C GLN A 121 -1.53 10.13 1.61
N VAL A 122 -0.31 10.31 2.10
CA VAL A 122 0.24 9.56 3.25
C VAL A 122 0.58 10.57 4.33
N VAL A 123 -0.18 10.55 5.41
CA VAL A 123 -0.05 11.50 6.51
C VAL A 123 0.47 10.78 7.73
N GLU A 124 1.58 11.23 8.30
CA GLU A 124 2.08 10.67 9.55
C GLU A 124 1.12 10.97 10.70
N VAL A 125 0.85 9.95 11.49
CA VAL A 125 0.13 10.09 12.74
C VAL A 125 1.18 10.23 13.84
N LEU A 126 1.19 11.39 14.48
CA LEU A 126 1.89 11.58 15.74
C LEU A 126 1.03 10.95 16.84
N ASP A 127 1.63 10.07 17.61
CA ASP A 127 1.01 9.59 18.84
C ASP A 127 1.20 10.69 19.90
N GLU A 128 0.10 11.25 20.41
CA GLU A 128 0.14 12.31 21.42
C GLU A 128 0.79 11.86 22.73
N ASN A 129 0.85 10.55 22.99
CA ASN A 129 1.55 9.97 24.13
C ASN A 129 3.02 9.63 23.85
N MET A 130 3.52 9.95 22.66
CA MET A 130 4.90 9.66 22.27
C MET A 130 5.87 10.59 22.98
N THR A 131 6.89 10.02 23.62
CA THR A 131 7.96 10.84 24.21
C THR A 131 8.83 11.46 23.11
N VAL A 132 9.55 12.53 23.47
CA VAL A 132 10.53 13.17 22.58
C VAL A 132 11.59 12.16 22.11
N GLU A 133 12.06 11.29 22.99
CA GLU A 133 13.02 10.23 22.66
C GLU A 133 12.44 9.23 21.65
N GLN A 134 11.20 8.79 21.86
CA GLN A 134 10.51 7.91 20.91
C GLN A 134 10.34 8.58 19.53
N TYR A 135 10.06 9.88 19.50
CA TYR A 135 10.02 10.68 18.27
C TYR A 135 11.36 10.72 17.54
N LEU A 136 12.42 11.05 18.25
CA LEU A 136 13.75 11.11 17.64
C LEU A 136 14.18 9.74 17.12
N ASN A 137 13.97 8.66 17.89
CA ASN A 137 14.30 7.31 17.45
C ASN A 137 13.51 6.91 16.20
N LYS A 138 12.20 7.19 16.16
CA LYS A 138 11.36 6.94 14.99
C LYS A 138 11.86 7.70 13.75
N GLU A 139 12.22 8.97 13.89
CA GLU A 139 12.70 9.77 12.76
C GLU A 139 14.09 9.31 12.28
N CYS A 140 14.95 8.88 13.21
CA CYS A 140 16.21 8.22 12.89
C CYS A 140 16.00 6.92 12.11
N ASP A 141 15.12 6.04 12.56
CA ASP A 141 14.81 4.77 11.89
C ASP A 141 14.33 5.01 10.45
N LYS A 142 13.44 6.00 10.26
CA LYS A 142 12.93 6.40 8.95
C LYS A 142 14.05 6.91 8.02
N LEU A 143 14.97 7.72 8.54
CA LEU A 143 16.13 8.20 7.78
C LEU A 143 17.06 7.04 7.39
N ILE A 144 17.31 6.11 8.31
CA ILE A 144 18.12 4.92 8.05
C ILE A 144 17.49 4.08 6.93
N SER A 145 16.20 3.75 7.03
CA SER A 145 15.51 2.97 6.00
C SER A 145 15.52 3.66 4.64
N LYS A 146 15.37 5.00 4.61
CA LYS A 146 15.42 5.77 3.35
C LYS A 146 16.79 5.73 2.70
N ILE A 147 17.86 5.82 3.49
CA ILE A 147 19.24 5.73 3.01
C ILE A 147 19.52 4.31 2.50
N GLN A 148 19.11 3.28 3.25
CA GLN A 148 19.28 1.88 2.85
C GLN A 148 18.57 1.58 1.52
N SER A 149 17.30 1.95 1.38
CA SER A 149 16.55 1.76 0.12
C SER A 149 17.22 2.45 -1.08
N ARG A 150 17.73 3.68 -0.89
CA ARG A 150 18.47 4.40 -1.95
C ARG A 150 19.77 3.68 -2.31
N THR A 151 20.44 3.12 -1.31
CA THR A 151 21.68 2.37 -1.49
C THR A 151 21.41 1.10 -2.29
N ASP A 152 20.34 0.35 -1.95
CA ASP A 152 19.95 -0.87 -2.64
C ASP A 152 19.55 -0.62 -4.10
N GLU A 153 18.80 0.45 -4.37
CA GLU A 153 18.47 0.90 -5.73
C GLU A 153 19.75 1.14 -6.55
N LEU A 154 20.69 1.92 -6.01
CA LEU A 154 21.96 2.23 -6.70
C LEU A 154 22.84 0.99 -6.91
N VAL A 155 22.88 0.07 -5.94
CA VAL A 155 23.62 -1.18 -6.06
C VAL A 155 23.01 -2.05 -7.16
N THR A 156 21.69 -2.13 -7.23
CA THR A 156 20.97 -2.89 -8.26
C THR A 156 21.22 -2.31 -9.65
N ASP A 157 21.15 -0.97 -9.78
CA ASP A 157 21.47 -0.28 -11.04
C ASP A 157 22.90 -0.57 -11.48
N MET A 158 23.87 -0.48 -10.56
CA MET A 158 25.27 -0.79 -10.86
C MET A 158 25.48 -2.24 -11.31
N GLN A 159 24.80 -3.21 -10.67
CA GLN A 159 24.89 -4.62 -11.05
C GLN A 159 24.29 -4.89 -12.44
N SER A 160 23.23 -4.16 -12.81
CA SER A 160 22.60 -4.27 -14.14
C SER A 160 23.45 -3.69 -15.29
N MET A 161 24.43 -2.84 -14.97
CA MET A 161 25.35 -2.23 -15.94
C MET A 161 26.62 -3.06 -16.19
N LEU A 162 26.83 -4.15 -15.45
CA LEU A 162 27.95 -5.07 -15.69
C LEU A 162 27.60 -6.02 -16.85
N PRO A 163 28.46 -6.15 -17.88
CA PRO A 163 28.22 -6.98 -19.06
C PRO A 163 28.32 -8.49 -18.80
#